data_AF-A0A954B5K9-F1
#
_entry.id   AF-A0A954B5K9-F1
#
_cell.length_a   1.000
_cell.length_b   1.000
_cell.length_c   1.000
_cell.angle_alpha   90.00
_cell.angle_beta   90.00
_cell.angle_gamma   90.00
#
_symmetry.space_group_name_H-M   'P 1'
#
loop_
_entity.id
_entity.type
_entity.pdbx_description
1 polymer ?
#
loop_
_entity_poly.entity_id
_entity_poly.type
_entity_poly.pdbx_seq_one_letter_code
_entity_poly.pdbx_strand_id
1 'polypeptide(L)'
;MANISFFFPKKEKGNALALNAGLGNLGVSVMQFLVPIAITASVFGAIGGDAQVTTDGQRLWMQNAGFIWVPFLLVSTTFAWFGMNDIASAKASFAEQAVIFSRKHNWIMCWLYTGTFGSFIGYAAGFPLLMKTEFPEINALQFAFLGPLVGALSRSMTGWISDKWGGGRVTFWVFIGM
;
A
#
# COMPACT_ATOMS: atom_id res chain seq x y z
N MET A 1 3.19 2.37 -11.34
CA MET A 1 4.53 1.98 -11.82
C MET A 1 4.71 2.08 -13.34
N ALA A 2 3.72 1.72 -14.17
CA ALA A 2 3.87 1.80 -15.63
C ALA A 2 4.25 3.22 -16.12
N ASN A 3 3.57 4.25 -15.61
CA ASN A 3 3.82 5.65 -15.98
C ASN A 3 5.24 6.14 -15.62
N ILE A 4 5.63 6.10 -14.34
CA ILE A 4 6.90 6.64 -13.85
C ILE A 4 8.12 6.02 -14.55
N SER A 5 8.02 4.77 -14.98
CA SER A 5 9.13 4.06 -15.64
C SER A 5 9.59 4.71 -16.95
N PHE A 6 8.74 5.50 -17.61
CA PHE A 6 9.07 6.20 -18.85
C PHE A 6 9.82 7.52 -18.61
N PHE A 7 9.75 8.08 -17.40
CA PHE A 7 10.37 9.37 -17.06
C PHE A 7 11.81 9.25 -16.55
N PHE A 8 12.29 8.03 -16.26
CA PHE A 8 13.63 7.79 -15.71
C PHE A 8 14.51 6.97 -16.66
N PRO A 9 15.80 7.29 -16.78
CA PRO A 9 16.74 6.51 -17.57
C PRO A 9 16.93 5.11 -16.96
N LYS A 10 17.34 4.13 -17.77
CA LYS A 10 17.48 2.72 -17.35
C LYS A 10 18.28 2.55 -16.06
N LYS A 11 19.35 3.33 -15.86
CA LYS A 11 20.22 3.29 -14.68
C LYS A 11 19.53 3.72 -13.37
N GLU A 12 18.53 4.59 -13.42
CA GLU A 12 17.83 5.13 -12.24
C GLU A 12 16.42 4.55 -12.08
N LYS A 13 15.90 3.89 -13.13
CA LYS A 13 14.56 3.32 -13.17
C LYS A 13 14.27 2.39 -11.99
N GLY A 14 15.24 1.57 -11.57
CA GLY A 14 15.10 0.67 -10.42
C GLY A 14 14.80 1.45 -9.14
N ASN A 15 15.61 2.47 -8.84
CA ASN A 15 15.45 3.31 -7.65
C ASN A 15 14.14 4.12 -7.70
N ALA A 16 13.81 4.72 -8.85
CA ALA A 16 12.57 5.47 -9.02
C ALA A 16 11.32 4.60 -8.80
N LEU A 17 11.33 3.38 -9.31
CA LEU A 17 10.23 2.43 -9.11
C LEU A 17 10.17 1.93 -7.66
N ALA A 18 11.31 1.66 -7.03
CA ALA A 18 11.39 1.24 -5.64
C ALA A 18 10.85 2.31 -4.70
N LEU A 19 11.25 3.58 -4.89
CA LEU A 19 10.74 4.70 -4.09
C LEU A 19 9.25 4.93 -4.32
N ASN A 20 8.77 4.93 -5.57
CA ASN A 20 7.35 5.11 -5.86
C ASN A 20 6.47 4.00 -5.24
N ALA A 21 6.87 2.75 -5.41
CA ALA A 21 6.14 1.62 -4.83
C ALA A 21 6.28 1.58 -3.30
N GLY A 22 7.45 1.91 -2.78
CA GLY A 22 7.78 1.93 -1.37
C GLY A 22 6.96 2.94 -0.59
N LEU A 23 7.04 4.21 -1.01
CA LEU A 23 6.24 5.29 -0.44
C LEU A 23 4.74 5.05 -0.62
N GLY A 24 4.33 4.48 -1.75
CA GLY A 24 2.93 4.08 -1.96
C GLY A 24 2.44 3.06 -0.94
N ASN A 25 3.25 2.05 -0.59
CA ASN A 25 2.90 1.04 0.40
C ASN A 25 2.90 1.58 1.84
N LEU A 26 3.68 2.63 2.14
CA LEU A 26 3.60 3.30 3.45
C LEU A 26 2.21 3.89 3.72
N GLY A 27 1.43 4.18 2.67
CA GLY A 27 0.06 4.66 2.81
C GLY A 27 -0.83 3.75 3.66
N VAL A 28 -0.62 2.44 3.63
CA VAL A 28 -1.37 1.48 4.47
C VAL A 28 -1.10 1.73 5.95
N SER A 29 0.17 1.88 6.32
CA SER A 29 0.57 2.15 7.71
C SER A 29 0.08 3.52 8.16
N VAL A 30 0.26 4.56 7.33
CA VAL A 30 -0.20 5.92 7.63
C VAL A 30 -1.72 5.93 7.86
N MET A 31 -2.48 5.21 7.04
CA MET A 31 -3.93 5.08 7.22
C MET A 31 -4.28 4.39 8.53
N GLN A 32 -3.65 3.24 8.81
CA GLN A 32 -3.90 2.50 10.05
C GLN A 32 -3.47 3.26 11.32
N PHE A 33 -2.53 4.18 11.22
CA PHE A 33 -2.13 5.05 12.32
C PHE A 33 -3.07 6.25 12.49
N LEU A 34 -3.41 6.94 11.41
CA LEU A 34 -4.16 8.20 11.47
C LEU A 34 -5.67 7.99 11.69
N VAL A 35 -6.27 6.97 11.07
CA VAL A 35 -7.73 6.76 11.15
C VAL A 35 -8.21 6.55 12.59
N PRO A 36 -7.59 5.69 13.43
CA PRO A 36 -8.00 5.52 14.82
C PRO A 36 -7.99 6.81 15.63
N ILE A 37 -7.10 7.75 15.30
CA ILE A 37 -7.02 9.07 15.95
C ILE A 37 -8.13 9.98 15.40
N ALA A 38 -8.29 10.04 14.09
CA ALA A 38 -9.22 10.93 13.41
C ALA A 38 -10.69 10.69 13.79
N ILE A 39 -11.08 9.45 14.07
CA ILE A 39 -12.46 9.10 14.43
C ILE A 39 -12.83 9.50 15.87
N THR A 40 -11.88 9.93 16.71
CA THR A 40 -12.13 10.29 18.13
C THR A 40 -12.62 11.73 18.33
N ALA A 41 -12.60 12.55 17.27
CA ALA A 41 -12.95 13.96 17.35
C ALA A 41 -13.84 14.39 16.17
N SER A 42 -14.57 15.49 16.34
CA SER A 42 -15.37 16.12 15.27
C SER A 42 -14.47 16.95 14.34
N VAL A 43 -13.59 16.29 13.59
CA VAL A 43 -12.60 16.94 12.69
C VAL A 43 -13.26 17.86 11.67
N PHE A 44 -14.44 17.47 11.16
CA PHE A 44 -15.18 18.21 10.15
C PHE A 44 -16.38 19.00 10.70
N GLY A 45 -16.54 19.08 12.03
CA GLY A 45 -17.67 19.80 12.64
C GLY A 45 -19.04 19.41 12.07
N ALA A 46 -19.91 20.39 11.87
CA ALA A 46 -21.29 20.18 11.41
C ALA A 46 -21.38 19.57 9.98
N ILE A 47 -20.41 19.86 9.10
CA ILE A 47 -20.40 19.32 7.73
C ILE A 47 -19.98 17.84 7.66
N GLY A 48 -19.34 17.33 8.72
CA GLY A 48 -18.96 15.92 8.83
C GLY A 48 -20.09 15.01 9.32
N GLY A 49 -21.19 15.55 9.82
CA GLY A 49 -22.25 14.76 10.44
C GLY A 49 -21.95 14.32 11.87
N ASP A 50 -22.95 13.69 12.49
CA ASP A 50 -22.95 13.35 13.91
C ASP A 50 -22.07 12.14 14.25
N ALA A 51 -21.71 12.04 15.54
CA ALA A 51 -21.00 10.89 16.07
C ALA A 51 -21.93 9.69 16.25
N GLN A 52 -21.41 8.50 16.00
CA GLN A 52 -22.03 7.23 16.34
C GLN A 52 -21.71 6.91 17.81
N VAL A 53 -22.72 6.47 18.58
CA VAL A 53 -22.54 6.08 19.98
C VAL A 53 -22.28 4.57 20.06
N THR A 54 -21.14 4.17 20.62
CA THR A 54 -20.81 2.75 20.83
C THR A 54 -21.63 2.15 21.97
N THR A 55 -21.63 0.83 22.09
CA THR A 55 -22.24 0.11 23.23
C THR A 55 -21.71 0.57 24.59
N ASP A 56 -20.48 1.08 24.61
CA ASP A 56 -19.80 1.55 25.82
C ASP A 56 -20.02 3.05 26.08
N GLY A 57 -20.92 3.69 25.31
CA GLY A 57 -21.27 5.10 25.43
C GLY A 57 -20.25 6.07 24.82
N GLN A 58 -19.19 5.58 24.17
CA GLN A 58 -18.21 6.43 23.50
C GLN A 58 -18.79 7.00 22.21
N ARG A 59 -18.38 8.22 21.85
CA ARG A 59 -18.77 8.88 20.60
C ARG A 59 -17.64 8.75 19.59
N LEU A 60 -17.93 8.14 18.44
CA LEU A 60 -16.96 7.95 17.35
C LEU A 60 -17.51 8.54 16.04
N TRP A 61 -16.69 9.33 15.35
CA TRP A 61 -16.96 9.89 14.02
C TRP A 61 -16.41 8.97 12.94
N MET A 62 -17.06 7.82 12.73
CA MET A 62 -16.61 6.78 11.78
C MET A 62 -16.42 7.30 10.34
N GLN A 63 -17.21 8.28 9.93
CA GLN A 63 -17.09 8.97 8.65
C GLN A 63 -15.71 9.61 8.43
N ASN A 64 -15.01 10.02 9.50
CA ASN A 64 -13.69 10.64 9.40
C ASN A 64 -12.66 9.66 8.83
N ALA A 65 -12.88 8.34 8.97
CA ALA A 65 -12.01 7.32 8.40
C ALA A 65 -11.85 7.47 6.87
N GLY A 66 -12.92 7.92 6.18
CA GLY A 66 -12.90 8.21 4.75
C GLY A 66 -12.61 9.68 4.45
N PHE A 67 -13.30 10.60 5.13
CA PHE A 67 -13.24 12.04 4.80
C PHE A 67 -11.89 12.69 5.06
N ILE A 68 -11.08 12.18 5.99
CA ILE A 68 -9.75 12.73 6.26
C ILE A 68 -8.84 12.74 5.02
N TRP A 69 -9.07 11.83 4.07
CA TRP A 69 -8.27 11.71 2.85
C TRP A 69 -8.72 12.66 1.75
N VAL A 70 -9.95 13.16 1.78
CA VAL A 70 -10.55 13.95 0.69
C VAL A 70 -9.74 15.21 0.37
N PRO A 71 -9.31 16.04 1.33
CA PRO A 71 -8.49 17.22 1.03
C PRO A 71 -7.17 16.85 0.34
N PHE A 72 -6.49 15.80 0.79
CA PHE A 72 -5.23 15.34 0.20
C PHE A 72 -5.43 14.80 -1.21
N LEU A 73 -6.53 14.09 -1.46
CA LEU A 73 -6.89 13.58 -2.77
C LEU A 73 -7.17 14.74 -3.74
N LEU A 74 -7.95 15.74 -3.33
CA LEU A 74 -8.24 16.91 -4.17
C LEU A 74 -6.97 17.68 -4.56
N VAL A 75 -6.08 17.91 -3.58
CA VAL A 75 -4.78 18.57 -3.82
C VAL A 75 -3.92 17.72 -4.77
N SER A 76 -3.83 16.41 -4.53
CA SER A 76 -3.06 15.50 -5.36
C SER A 76 -3.60 15.40 -6.79
N THR A 77 -4.92 15.34 -6.97
CA THR A 77 -5.58 15.36 -8.28
C THR A 77 -5.31 16.67 -9.01
N THR A 78 -5.35 17.80 -8.32
CA THR A 78 -5.04 19.11 -8.91
C THR A 78 -3.59 19.16 -9.39
N PHE A 79 -2.63 18.75 -8.56
CA PHE A 79 -1.23 18.69 -8.97
C PHE A 79 -0.96 17.66 -10.07
N ALA A 80 -1.65 16.53 -10.05
CA ALA A 80 -1.52 15.55 -11.13
C ALA A 80 -2.03 16.12 -12.46
N TRP A 81 -3.17 16.82 -12.45
CA TRP A 81 -3.78 17.41 -13.64
C TRP A 81 -2.91 18.49 -14.28
N PHE A 82 -2.33 19.39 -13.48
CA PHE A 82 -1.56 20.52 -13.99
C PHE A 82 -0.03 20.26 -14.05
N GLY A 83 0.47 19.27 -13.32
CA GLY A 83 1.91 19.06 -13.11
C GLY A 83 2.48 17.77 -13.70
N MET A 84 1.65 16.81 -14.11
CA MET A 84 2.14 15.61 -14.81
C MET A 84 2.10 15.79 -16.33
N ASN A 85 3.02 15.13 -17.03
CA ASN A 85 3.11 15.17 -18.48
C ASN A 85 2.74 13.82 -19.10
N ASP A 86 2.29 13.85 -20.35
CA ASP A 86 2.03 12.66 -21.16
C ASP A 86 3.23 12.30 -22.03
N ILE A 87 3.46 11.00 -22.22
CA ILE A 87 4.51 10.48 -23.12
C ILE A 87 3.84 9.81 -24.31
N ALA A 88 4.01 10.40 -25.49
CA ALA A 88 3.33 9.99 -26.73
C ALA A 88 3.74 8.60 -27.25
N SER A 89 4.88 8.07 -26.84
CA SER A 89 5.52 6.89 -27.45
C SER A 89 5.11 5.52 -26.88
N ALA A 90 4.17 5.45 -25.93
CA ALA A 90 3.84 4.21 -25.23
C ALA A 90 2.44 3.70 -25.59
N LYS A 91 2.28 3.12 -26.78
CA LYS A 91 1.05 2.42 -27.18
C LYS A 91 1.39 1.00 -27.65
N ALA A 92 0.91 0.00 -26.92
CA ALA A 92 0.89 -1.39 -27.34
C ALA A 92 -0.57 -1.82 -27.52
N SER A 93 -0.89 -2.52 -28.60
CA SER A 93 -2.23 -3.05 -28.84
C SER A 93 -2.61 -4.09 -27.80
N PHE A 94 -3.91 -4.30 -27.59
CA PHE A 94 -4.39 -5.33 -26.67
C PHE A 94 -3.89 -6.73 -27.05
N ALA A 95 -3.86 -7.04 -28.35
CA ALA A 95 -3.38 -8.32 -28.84
C ALA A 95 -1.90 -8.57 -28.45
N GLU A 96 -1.05 -7.55 -28.56
CA GLU A 96 0.35 -7.63 -28.14
C GLU A 96 0.49 -7.81 -26.61
N GLN A 97 -0.38 -7.18 -25.82
CA GLN A 97 -0.39 -7.34 -24.36
C GLN A 97 -0.89 -8.73 -23.94
N ALA A 98 -1.91 -9.28 -24.61
CA ALA A 98 -2.53 -10.56 -24.26
C ALA A 98 -1.58 -11.77 -24.41
N VAL A 99 -0.50 -11.64 -25.20
CA VAL A 99 0.54 -12.67 -25.31
C VAL A 99 1.15 -13.04 -23.95
N ILE A 100 1.11 -12.14 -22.95
CA ILE A 100 1.67 -12.44 -21.63
C ILE A 100 0.98 -13.63 -20.94
N PHE A 101 -0.30 -13.88 -21.22
CA PHE A 101 -1.07 -14.96 -20.61
C PHE A 101 -0.66 -16.36 -21.08
N SER A 102 -0.06 -16.48 -22.26
CA SER A 102 0.46 -17.78 -22.75
C SER A 102 1.82 -18.15 -22.14
N ARG A 103 2.49 -17.20 -21.49
CA ARG A 103 3.85 -17.40 -20.95
C ARG A 103 3.79 -18.09 -19.59
N LYS A 104 4.27 -19.33 -19.50
CA LYS A 104 4.37 -20.09 -18.24
C LYS A 104 5.09 -19.31 -17.12
N HIS A 105 6.20 -18.65 -17.45
CA HIS A 105 6.95 -17.86 -16.46
C HIS A 105 6.15 -16.70 -15.88
N ASN A 106 5.20 -16.12 -16.62
CA ASN A 106 4.32 -15.07 -16.08
C ASN A 106 3.51 -15.60 -14.89
N TRP A 107 2.86 -16.76 -15.06
CA TRP A 107 2.06 -17.37 -14.00
C TRP A 107 2.88 -17.76 -12.78
N ILE A 108 4.09 -18.29 -12.98
CA ILE A 108 5.02 -18.60 -11.88
C ILE A 108 5.37 -17.32 -11.10
N MET A 109 5.69 -16.23 -11.79
CA MET A 109 5.96 -14.95 -11.14
C MET A 109 4.73 -14.40 -10.40
N CYS A 110 3.54 -14.54 -10.96
CA CYS A 110 2.29 -14.17 -10.27
C CYS A 110 2.14 -14.96 -8.96
N TRP A 111 2.38 -16.26 -8.96
CA TRP A 111 2.31 -17.08 -7.74
C TRP A 111 3.29 -16.61 -6.67
N LEU A 112 4.56 -16.40 -7.03
CA LEU A 112 5.59 -15.91 -6.11
C LEU A 112 5.25 -14.50 -5.59
N TYR A 113 4.69 -13.64 -6.44
CA TYR A 113 4.31 -12.29 -6.06
C TYR A 113 3.08 -12.27 -5.15
N THR A 114 2.09 -13.13 -5.40
CA THR A 114 0.94 -13.31 -4.50
C THR A 114 1.39 -13.85 -3.14
N GLY A 115 2.30 -14.83 -3.12
CA GLY A 115 2.84 -15.36 -1.86
C GLY A 115 3.60 -14.34 -1.01
N THR A 116 4.17 -13.30 -1.63
CA THR A 116 4.90 -12.23 -0.92
C THR A 116 4.06 -10.98 -0.74
N PHE A 117 3.79 -10.23 -1.81
CA PHE A 117 3.01 -9.00 -1.76
C PHE A 117 1.54 -9.25 -1.39
N GLY A 118 0.94 -10.34 -1.87
CA GLY A 118 -0.41 -10.72 -1.46
C GLY A 118 -0.50 -10.99 0.04
N SER A 119 0.50 -11.68 0.62
CA SER A 119 0.61 -11.87 2.07
C SER A 119 0.77 -10.54 2.82
N PHE A 120 1.59 -9.61 2.31
CA PHE A 120 1.72 -8.27 2.91
C PHE A 120 0.36 -7.55 3.01
N ILE A 121 -0.41 -7.51 1.91
CA ILE A 121 -1.74 -6.86 1.92
C ILE A 121 -2.75 -7.65 2.74
N GLY A 122 -2.74 -8.98 2.64
CA GLY A 122 -3.63 -9.87 3.38
C GLY A 122 -3.45 -9.73 4.89
N TYR A 123 -2.21 -9.77 5.38
CA TYR A 123 -1.90 -9.54 6.78
C TYR A 123 -2.20 -8.10 7.19
N ALA A 124 -1.87 -7.09 6.37
CA ALA A 124 -2.23 -5.71 6.70
C ALA A 124 -3.73 -5.52 6.90
N ALA A 125 -4.57 -6.17 6.09
CA ALA A 125 -6.03 -6.08 6.19
C ALA A 125 -6.61 -6.92 7.34
N GLY A 126 -6.13 -8.15 7.52
CA GLY A 126 -6.70 -9.11 8.48
C GLY A 126 -6.14 -9.03 9.89
N PHE A 127 -4.87 -8.64 10.05
CA PHE A 127 -4.17 -8.68 11.34
C PHE A 127 -4.85 -7.82 12.45
N PRO A 128 -5.36 -6.61 12.17
CA PRO A 128 -6.06 -5.83 13.21
C PRO A 128 -7.29 -6.55 13.77
N LEU A 129 -8.02 -7.26 12.90
CA LEU A 129 -9.18 -8.04 13.32
C LEU A 129 -8.76 -9.28 14.12
N LEU A 130 -7.74 -10.01 13.64
CA LEU A 130 -7.19 -11.17 14.34
C LEU A 130 -6.70 -10.82 15.75
N MET A 131 -5.98 -9.71 15.90
CA MET A 131 -5.55 -9.26 17.23
C MET A 131 -6.74 -8.99 18.15
N LYS A 132 -7.82 -8.40 17.64
CA LYS A 132 -9.02 -8.12 18.42
C LYS A 132 -9.77 -9.39 18.84
N THR A 133 -9.75 -10.44 18.00
CA THR A 133 -10.41 -11.71 18.32
C THR A 133 -9.62 -12.53 19.32
N GLU A 134 -8.29 -12.59 19.18
CA GLU A 134 -7.43 -13.41 20.05
C GLU A 134 -7.06 -12.71 21.37
N PHE A 135 -6.93 -11.37 21.36
CA PHE A 135 -6.52 -10.56 22.50
C PHE A 135 -7.47 -9.38 22.73
N PRO A 136 -8.74 -9.63 23.09
CA PRO A 136 -9.78 -8.61 23.19
C PRO A 136 -9.49 -7.52 24.23
N GLU A 137 -8.65 -7.82 25.23
CA GLU A 137 -8.20 -6.88 26.25
C GLU A 137 -7.16 -5.86 25.77
N ILE A 138 -6.52 -6.11 24.61
CA ILE A 138 -5.49 -5.26 24.04
C ILE A 138 -6.12 -4.35 22.97
N ASN A 139 -5.81 -3.04 23.04
CA ASN A 139 -6.20 -2.12 21.98
C ASN A 139 -5.36 -2.33 20.71
N ALA A 140 -5.83 -3.22 19.83
CA ALA A 140 -5.13 -3.61 18.62
C ALA A 140 -4.80 -2.44 17.67
N LEU A 141 -5.64 -1.40 17.65
CA LEU A 141 -5.47 -0.25 16.76
C LEU A 141 -4.21 0.57 17.08
N GLN A 142 -3.68 0.49 18.30
CA GLN A 142 -2.44 1.18 18.67
C GLN A 142 -1.19 0.55 18.04
N PHE A 143 -1.26 -0.72 17.63
CA PHE A 143 -0.09 -1.47 17.15
C PHE A 143 -0.21 -1.92 15.70
N ALA A 144 -1.43 -2.05 15.18
CA ALA A 144 -1.73 -2.54 13.83
C ALA A 144 -0.84 -1.93 12.74
N PHE A 145 -0.63 -0.61 12.78
CA PHE A 145 0.13 0.14 11.78
C PHE A 145 1.60 -0.29 11.64
N LEU A 146 2.20 -0.89 12.68
CA LEU A 146 3.61 -1.27 12.72
C LEU A 146 3.91 -2.40 11.72
N GLY A 147 2.99 -3.34 11.54
CA GLY A 147 3.17 -4.45 10.59
C GLY A 147 3.36 -3.93 9.16
N PRO A 148 2.41 -3.16 8.61
CA PRO A 148 2.57 -2.56 7.29
C PRO A 148 3.73 -1.57 7.19
N LEU A 149 4.08 -0.87 8.29
CA LEU A 149 5.24 0.03 8.30
C LEU A 149 6.53 -0.74 8.01
N VAL A 150 6.79 -1.79 8.78
CA VAL A 150 8.00 -2.61 8.64
C VAL A 150 8.00 -3.30 7.28
N GLY A 151 6.86 -3.81 6.81
CA GLY A 151 6.76 -4.43 5.49
C GLY A 151 7.07 -3.46 4.34
N ALA A 152 6.52 -2.24 4.38
CA ALA A 152 6.76 -1.22 3.37
C ALA A 152 8.21 -0.70 3.39
N LEU A 153 8.79 -0.49 4.57
CA LEU A 153 10.20 -0.10 4.73
C LEU A 153 11.13 -1.20 4.24
N SER A 154 10.88 -2.46 4.64
CA SER A 154 11.63 -3.61 4.18
C SER A 154 11.65 -3.66 2.65
N ARG A 155 10.50 -3.54 1.99
CA ARG A 155 10.43 -3.51 0.52
C ARG A 155 11.27 -2.39 -0.12
N SER A 156 11.27 -1.20 0.47
CA SER A 156 11.93 -0.02 -0.09
C SER A 156 13.44 -0.02 0.16
N MET A 157 13.86 -0.52 1.33
CA MET A 157 15.23 -0.40 1.83
C MET A 157 16.09 -1.64 1.57
N THR A 158 15.50 -2.78 1.17
CA THR A 158 16.22 -4.05 1.01
C THR A 158 16.36 -4.52 -0.44
N GLY A 159 15.88 -3.75 -1.42
CA GLY A 159 15.98 -4.10 -2.85
C GLY A 159 17.42 -4.41 -3.30
N TRP A 160 18.39 -3.67 -2.77
CA TRP A 160 19.82 -3.86 -3.04
C TRP A 160 20.35 -5.26 -2.66
N ILE A 161 19.70 -5.97 -1.74
CA ILE A 161 20.07 -7.34 -1.36
C ILE A 161 19.85 -8.26 -2.56
N SER A 162 18.73 -8.10 -3.26
CA SER A 162 18.43 -8.86 -4.48
C SER A 162 19.34 -8.47 -5.64
N ASP A 163 19.74 -7.20 -5.72
CA ASP A 163 20.73 -6.75 -6.71
C ASP A 163 22.10 -7.37 -6.49
N LYS A 164 22.53 -7.52 -5.22
CA LYS A 164 23.84 -8.06 -4.86
C LYS A 164 23.88 -9.59 -4.94
N TRP A 165 22.86 -10.27 -4.42
CA TRP A 165 22.89 -11.73 -4.18
C TRP A 165 21.97 -12.52 -5.13
N GLY A 166 21.22 -11.83 -5.98
CA GLY A 166 20.31 -12.39 -6.96
C GLY A 166 18.90 -12.60 -6.40
N GLY A 167 17.91 -11.97 -7.04
CA GLY A 167 16.51 -11.99 -6.59
C GLY A 167 15.91 -13.40 -6.45
N GLY A 168 16.32 -14.37 -7.27
CA GLY A 168 15.85 -15.76 -7.16
C GLY A 168 16.29 -16.44 -5.87
N ARG A 169 17.55 -16.25 -5.45
CA ARG A 169 18.08 -16.84 -4.20
C ARG A 169 17.46 -16.18 -2.98
N VAL A 170 17.34 -14.86 -3.00
CA VAL A 170 16.71 -14.10 -1.92
C VAL A 170 15.26 -14.54 -1.77
N THR A 171 14.50 -14.60 -2.87
CA THR A 171 13.09 -15.03 -2.85
C THR A 171 12.95 -16.47 -2.33
N PHE A 172 13.82 -17.38 -2.74
CA PHE A 172 13.83 -18.76 -2.23
C PHE A 172 13.93 -18.81 -0.70
N TRP A 173 14.88 -18.08 -0.11
CA TRP A 173 15.03 -18.04 1.35
C TRP A 173 13.86 -17.33 2.06
N VAL A 174 13.27 -16.31 1.44
CA VAL A 174 12.06 -15.66 1.97
C VAL A 174 10.92 -16.68 2.10
N PHE A 175 10.69 -17.50 1.07
CA PHE A 175 9.63 -18.52 1.12
C PHE A 175 9.93 -19.67 2.09
N ILE A 176 11.20 -19.95 2.41
CA ILE A 176 11.54 -20.92 3.47
C ILE A 176 11.27 -20.35 4.86
N GLY A 177 11.45 -19.05 5.04
CA GLY A 177 11.28 -18.38 6.34
C GLY A 177 9.85 -17.93 6.65
N MET A 178 8.95 -17.95 5.67
CA MET A 178 7.52 -17.67 5.81
C MET A 178 6.75 -18.92 6.19
#